data_AF-A0A822ASF3-F1
#
_entry.id   AF-A0A822ASF3-F1
#
_cell.length_a   1.000
_cell.length_b   1.000
_cell.length_c   1.000
_cell.angle_alpha   90.00
_cell.angle_beta   90.00
_cell.angle_gamma   90.00
#
_symmetry.space_group_name_H-M   'P 1'
#
loop_
_entity.id
_entity.type
_entity.pdbx_description
1 polymer ?
#
loop_
_entity_poly.entity_id
_entity_poly.type
_entity_poly.pdbx_seq_one_letter_code
_entity_poly.pdbx_strand_id
1 'polypeptide(L)' 'WDESEDELIDRNELTNMISTIYDRAGIKNRKGDQHPKKRAEEIIAKLDVSGDKKLSKEEFINGCKNDPVIRNLLAPST' A
#
# COMPACT_ATOMS: atom_id res chain seq x y z
N TRP A 1 3.13 -8.23 5.74
CA TRP A 1 2.22 -7.46 4.88
C TRP A 1 0.81 -7.65 5.39
N ASP A 2 0.48 -8.84 5.88
CA ASP A 2 -0.62 -9.09 6.82
C ASP A 2 0.02 -9.45 8.18
N GLU A 3 -0.11 -8.57 9.18
CA GLU A 3 0.32 -8.80 10.57
C GLU A 3 -0.86 -9.27 11.44
N SER A 4 -2.08 -9.08 10.97
CA SER A 4 -3.30 -9.44 11.69
C SER A 4 -3.77 -10.88 11.43
N GLU A 5 -3.15 -11.57 10.47
CA GLU A 5 -3.50 -12.92 10.00
C GLU A 5 -4.95 -13.03 9.51
N ASP A 6 -5.53 -11.92 9.03
CA ASP A 6 -6.92 -11.86 8.55
C ASP A 6 -7.05 -12.00 7.02
N GLU A 7 -5.94 -12.25 6.32
CA GLU A 7 -5.82 -12.31 4.85
C GLU A 7 -6.23 -11.01 4.13
N LEU A 8 -6.44 -9.93 4.88
CA LEU A 8 -6.72 -8.60 4.38
C LEU A 8 -5.52 -7.70 4.66
N ILE A 9 -5.49 -6.57 3.97
CA ILE A 9 -4.52 -5.51 4.21
C ILE A 9 -5.30 -4.30 4.66
N ASP A 10 -5.14 -3.95 5.92
CA ASP A 10 -5.72 -2.75 6.48
C ASP A 10 -4.84 -1.51 6.22
N ARG A 11 -5.36 -0.35 6.62
CA ARG A 11 -4.66 0.92 6.47
C ARG A 11 -3.32 0.96 7.21
N ASN A 12 -3.23 0.39 8.40
CA ASN A 12 -2.02 0.41 9.22
C ASN A 12 -0.96 -0.50 8.61
N GLU A 13 -1.34 -1.70 8.18
CA GLU A 13 -0.47 -2.66 7.52
C GLU A 13 0.10 -2.07 6.23
N LEU A 14 -0.75 -1.48 5.40
CA LEU A 14 -0.34 -0.80 4.17
C LEU A 14 0.58 0.40 4.47
N THR A 15 0.29 1.17 5.53
CA THR A 15 1.12 2.30 5.98
C THR A 15 2.50 1.84 6.42
N ASN A 16 2.59 0.80 7.25
CA ASN A 16 3.84 0.24 7.76
C ASN A 16 4.70 -0.30 6.61
N MET A 17 4.05 -0.94 5.66
CA MET A 17 4.68 -1.51 4.49
C MET A 17 5.23 -0.43 3.54
N ILE A 18 4.46 0.64 3.24
CA ILE A 18 4.96 1.80 2.49
C ILE A 18 6.11 2.48 3.24
N SER A 19 6.00 2.64 4.55
CA SER A 19 7.06 3.20 5.39
C SER A 19 8.35 2.39 5.25
N THR A 20 8.26 1.06 5.30
CA THR A 20 9.38 0.13 5.14
C THR A 20 10.01 0.24 3.76
N ILE A 21 9.21 0.40 2.71
CA ILE A 21 9.72 0.60 1.35
C ILE A 21 10.45 1.92 1.22
N TYR A 22 9.88 3.00 1.78
CA TYR A 22 10.56 4.29 1.83
C TYR A 22 11.87 4.22 2.61
N ASP A 23 11.95 3.39 3.65
CA ASP A 23 13.18 3.23 4.45
C ASP A 23 14.24 2.52 3.60
N ARG A 24 13.86 1.44 2.90
CA ARG A 24 14.74 0.72 1.98
C ARG A 24 15.18 1.56 0.78
N ALA A 25 14.30 2.40 0.25
CA ALA A 25 14.60 3.31 -0.85
C ALA A 25 15.38 4.58 -0.42
N GLY A 26 15.65 4.76 0.87
CA GLY A 26 16.36 5.93 1.40
C GLY A 26 15.55 7.23 1.32
N ILE A 27 14.23 7.15 1.18
CA ILE A 27 13.33 8.31 1.07
C ILE A 27 13.13 8.92 2.47
N LYS A 28 13.91 9.96 2.78
CA LYS A 28 13.88 10.65 4.08
C LYS A 28 12.78 11.70 4.20
N ASN A 29 12.29 12.25 3.08
CA ASN A 29 11.25 13.29 3.11
C ASN A 29 9.86 12.70 2.92
N ARG A 30 9.18 12.39 4.03
CA ARG A 30 7.86 11.73 4.06
C ARG A 30 6.73 12.71 4.38
N LYS A 31 6.72 13.88 3.73
CA LYS A 31 5.75 14.96 4.00
C LYS A 31 4.73 15.08 2.87
N GLY A 32 3.56 15.62 3.20
CA GLY A 32 2.49 15.88 2.24
C GLY A 32 2.04 14.60 1.52
N ASP A 33 2.10 14.61 0.19
CA ASP A 33 1.68 13.50 -0.68
C ASP A 33 2.64 12.30 -0.65
N GLN A 34 3.80 12.44 0.01
CA GLN A 34 4.72 11.33 0.31
C GLN A 34 4.58 10.85 1.76
N HIS A 35 3.55 11.26 2.48
CA HIS A 35 3.28 10.71 3.80
C HIS A 35 2.71 9.28 3.66
N PRO A 36 3.34 8.23 4.24
CA PRO A 36 2.93 6.84 4.07
C PRO A 36 1.45 6.60 4.35
N LYS A 37 0.94 7.23 5.41
CA LYS A 37 -0.48 7.13 5.81
C LYS A 37 -1.45 7.71 4.78
N LYS A 38 -1.08 8.80 4.10
CA LYS A 38 -1.90 9.44 3.07
C LYS A 38 -1.88 8.60 1.79
N ARG A 39 -0.70 8.08 1.44
CA ARG A 39 -0.55 7.13 0.34
C ARG A 39 -1.34 5.84 0.55
N ALA A 40 -1.32 5.30 1.77
CA ALA A 40 -2.11 4.13 2.11
C ALA A 40 -3.62 4.37 1.89
N GLU A 41 -4.14 5.52 2.34
CA GLU A 41 -5.55 5.89 2.09
C GLU A 41 -5.87 5.99 0.60
N GLU A 42 -5.02 6.65 -0.18
CA GLU A 42 -5.22 6.81 -1.62
C GLU A 42 -5.23 5.47 -2.35
N ILE A 43 -4.38 4.54 -1.91
CA ILE A 43 -4.28 3.20 -2.49
C ILE A 43 -5.52 2.38 -2.13
N ILE A 44 -5.92 2.35 -0.85
CA ILE A 44 -7.15 1.66 -0.43
C ILE A 44 -8.35 2.24 -1.17
N ALA A 45 -8.52 3.55 -1.20
CA ALA A 45 -9.64 4.19 -1.90
C ALA A 45 -9.70 3.90 -3.41
N LYS A 46 -8.57 3.53 -4.04
CA LYS A 46 -8.51 3.16 -5.45
C LYS A 46 -8.72 1.66 -5.70
N LEU A 47 -8.27 0.83 -4.76
CA LEU A 47 -8.20 -0.63 -4.92
C LEU A 47 -9.36 -1.36 -4.26
N ASP A 48 -9.97 -0.77 -3.24
CA ASP A 48 -11.09 -1.31 -2.47
C ASP A 48 -12.35 -1.27 -3.34
N VAL A 49 -12.62 -2.40 -4.00
CA VAL A 49 -13.80 -2.58 -4.85
C VAL A 49 -14.98 -3.00 -3.99
N SER A 50 -14.71 -3.74 -2.92
CA SER A 50 -15.73 -4.24 -1.99
C SER A 50 -16.35 -3.14 -1.11
N GLY A 51 -15.62 -2.05 -0.86
CA GLY A 51 -16.00 -0.92 -0.02
C GLY A 51 -15.84 -1.19 1.48
N ASP A 52 -15.07 -2.21 1.87
CA ASP A 52 -14.87 -2.63 3.26
C ASP A 52 -13.74 -1.85 3.97
N LYS A 53 -13.06 -0.96 3.23
CA LYS A 53 -11.90 -0.14 3.66
C LYS A 53 -10.66 -0.96 3.98
N LYS A 54 -10.63 -2.21 3.55
CA LYS A 54 -9.47 -3.10 3.56
C LYS A 54 -9.20 -3.54 2.12
N LEU A 55 -8.09 -4.25 1.93
CA LEU A 55 -7.77 -4.84 0.63
C LEU A 55 -7.57 -6.32 0.79
N SER A 56 -8.42 -7.10 0.14
CA SER A 56 -8.17 -8.52 -0.05
C SER A 56 -6.95 -8.73 -0.95
N LYS A 57 -6.37 -9.93 -0.85
CA LYS A 57 -5.29 -10.36 -1.74
C LYS A 57 -5.64 -10.21 -3.22
N GLU A 58 -6.89 -10.48 -3.61
CA GLU A 58 -7.34 -10.34 -4.99
C GLU A 58 -7.43 -8.88 -5.43
N GLU A 59 -8.04 -8.00 -4.64
CA GLU A 59 -8.11 -6.57 -4.91
C GLU A 59 -6.71 -5.98 -5.04
N PHE A 60 -5.83 -6.38 -4.14
CA PHE A 60 -4.45 -5.95 -4.13
C PHE A 60 -3.69 -6.39 -5.39
N ILE A 61 -3.76 -7.67 -5.77
CA ILE A 61 -3.12 -8.20 -6.98
C ILE A 61 -3.70 -7.53 -8.22
N ASN A 62 -5.03 -7.42 -8.31
CA ASN A 62 -5.70 -6.88 -9.47
C ASN A 62 -5.33 -5.43 -9.70
N GLY A 63 -5.28 -4.60 -8.66
CA GLY A 63 -4.88 -3.22 -8.88
C GLY A 63 -3.37 -2.98 -8.91
N CYS A 64 -2.53 -3.89 -8.40
CA CYS A 64 -1.11 -3.90 -8.79
C CYS A 64 -0.92 -4.24 -10.28
N LYS A 65 -1.76 -5.09 -10.86
CA LYS A 65 -1.71 -5.40 -12.30
C LYS A 65 -2.18 -4.21 -13.15
N ASN A 66 -3.21 -3.50 -12.68
CA ASN A 66 -3.84 -2.42 -13.43
C ASN A 66 -3.19 -1.06 -13.23
N ASP A 67 -2.51 -0.82 -12.10
CA ASP A 67 -1.84 0.46 -11.81
C ASP A 67 -0.31 0.25 -11.63
N PRO A 68 0.51 0.61 -12.63
CA PRO A 68 1.96 0.47 -12.56
C PRO A 68 2.59 1.36 -11.48
N VAL A 69 1.92 2.43 -11.03
CA VAL A 69 2.40 3.26 -9.92
C VAL A 69 2.26 2.50 -8.61
N ILE A 70 1.12 1.84 -8.38
CA ILE A 70 0.91 0.97 -7.22
C ILE A 70 1.92 -0.16 -7.25
N ARG A 71 2.08 -0.84 -8.39
CA ARG A 71 3.08 -1.90 -8.55
C ARG A 71 4.50 -1.44 -8.19
N ASN A 72 4.94 -0.31 -8.72
CA ASN A 72 6.29 0.20 -8.50
C ASN A 72 6.49 0.71 -7.06
N LEU A 73 5.42 1.14 -6.38
CA LEU A 73 5.49 1.53 -4.98
C LEU A 73 5.70 0.32 -4.05
N LEU A 74 5.27 -0.86 -4.48
CA LEU A 74 5.26 -2.08 -3.68
C LEU A 74 6.38 -3.05 -4.05
N ALA A 75 6.85 -2.98 -5.29
CA ALA A 75 8.00 -3.73 -5.74
C ALA A 75 9.24 -3.19 -5.02
N PRO A 76 9.99 -4.02 -4.27
CA PRO A 76 11.32 -3.64 -3.85
C PRO A 76 12.13 -3.43 -5.13
N SER A 77 12.61 -2.22 -5.37
CA SER A 77 13.59 -1.96 -6.42
C SER A 77 14.85 -2.75 -6.07
N THR A 78 14.99 -3.92 -6.68
CA THR A 78 16.21 -4.74 -6.76
C THR A 78 17.31 -3.98 -7.49
#